data_AF-A0A962YSG4-F1
#
_entry.id   AF-A0A962YSG4-F1
#
_cell.length_a   1.000
_cell.length_b   1.000
_cell.length_c   1.000
_cell.angle_alpha   90.00
_cell.angle_beta   90.00
_cell.angle_gamma   90.00
#
_symmetry.space_group_name_H-M   'P 1'
#
loop_
_entity.id
_entity.type
_entity.pdbx_description
1 polymer ?
#
loop_
_entity_poly.entity_id
_entity_poly.type
_entity_poly.pdbx_seq_one_letter_code
_entity_poly.pdbx_strand_id
1 'polypeptide(L)'
;MVASKAKEWSDFPLEQYQQEAARLVHFSGKTVNSNVPACGVRIERDCGLDLPLVGVRTLLADEVFVPLDYTQNAGKTATVVKQMRLADNGEIPETVPEDQIQAIRRVVTEATVSAYEEGVEWVSPRLRQILLPKDGGQYVAVTPLGSGGLSALLNKKLAAMPERRKKFRHALLGIGGSNPQNVGSLVREMRNPLLFFAPGENLLERRVLAIHYRGISLGLPRRLLDGYRQWRERQLQRHGNVMPSTMDLRQREAEWIGDIARTVKRRGQRARELLESNRGLLPVAPDADSLLSPELNDSVVRGLIEPEGREATWADECGKRLARAIAAELQMRWKMPLQGSAVEQIARWIEEVVR
;
A
#
# COMPACT_ATOMS: atom_id res chain seq x y z
N MET A 1 36.42 3.38 29.91
CA MET A 1 35.25 3.72 30.75
C MET A 1 35.00 5.21 30.63
N VAL A 2 33.92 5.63 29.99
CA VAL A 2 33.55 7.05 29.93
C VAL A 2 32.79 7.34 31.22
N ALA A 3 33.37 8.15 32.10
CA ALA A 3 32.69 8.62 33.29
C ALA A 3 31.38 9.31 32.88
N SER A 4 30.25 8.76 33.32
CA SER A 4 28.95 9.38 33.19
C SER A 4 29.02 10.74 33.89
N LYS A 5 28.97 11.85 33.13
CA LYS A 5 28.82 13.19 33.71
C LYS A 5 27.63 13.15 34.66
N ALA A 6 27.87 13.44 35.94
CA ALA A 6 26.80 13.63 36.93
C ALA A 6 25.75 14.55 36.33
N LYS A 7 24.49 14.13 36.33
CA LYS A 7 23.40 14.93 35.78
C LYS A 7 23.27 16.18 36.64
N GLU A 8 23.54 17.34 36.06
CA GLU A 8 23.42 18.63 36.72
C GLU A 8 21.98 18.84 37.20
N TRP A 9 21.80 18.97 38.52
CA TRP A 9 20.52 19.22 39.18
C TRP A 9 20.48 20.68 39.64
N SER A 10 19.40 21.38 39.32
CA SER A 10 19.17 22.76 39.76
C SER A 10 18.01 22.79 40.75
N ASP A 11 18.20 23.46 41.88
CA ASP A 11 17.13 23.57 42.86
C ASP A 11 16.10 24.63 42.45
N PHE A 12 14.85 24.20 42.42
CA PHE A 12 13.68 25.04 42.15
C PHE A 12 12.65 24.83 43.27
N PRO A 13 11.89 25.87 43.64
CA PRO A 13 10.79 25.71 44.58
C PRO A 13 9.72 24.79 43.99
N LEU A 14 9.02 24.04 44.85
CA LEU A 14 7.96 23.10 44.43
C LEU A 14 6.86 23.80 43.61
N GLU A 15 6.56 25.06 43.93
CA GLU A 15 5.59 25.88 43.21
C GLU A 15 5.95 26.01 41.72
N GLN A 16 7.23 26.11 41.38
CA GLN A 16 7.66 26.19 39.99
C GLN A 16 7.41 24.87 39.25
N TYR A 17 7.62 23.73 39.91
CA TYR A 17 7.24 22.43 39.35
C TYR A 17 5.71 22.34 39.15
N GLN A 18 4.92 22.82 40.10
CA GLN A 18 3.45 22.83 39.99
C GLN A 18 2.98 23.67 38.80
N GLN A 19 3.49 24.90 38.67
CA GLN A 19 3.14 25.80 37.58
C GLN A 19 3.49 25.22 36.20
N GLU A 20 4.68 24.63 36.06
CA GLU A 20 5.12 24.04 34.79
C GLU A 20 4.35 22.75 34.48
N ALA A 21 4.15 21.87 35.46
CA ALA A 21 3.41 20.61 35.27
C ALA A 21 1.95 20.87 34.86
N ALA A 22 1.31 21.86 35.47
CA ALA A 22 -0.06 22.24 35.15
C ALA A 22 -0.26 22.59 33.67
N ARG A 23 0.79 23.11 33.00
CA ARG A 23 0.75 23.56 31.60
C ARG A 23 1.27 22.55 30.57
N LEU A 24 1.68 21.36 31.01
CA LEU A 24 2.16 20.34 30.06
C LEU A 24 0.99 19.72 29.30
N VAL A 25 1.23 19.38 28.03
CA VAL A 25 0.24 18.94 27.06
C VAL A 25 0.61 17.61 26.43
N HIS A 26 -0.41 16.88 25.95
CA HIS A 26 -0.23 15.69 25.12
C HIS A 26 0.12 16.05 23.68
N PHE A 27 -0.44 17.16 23.19
CA PHE A 27 -0.31 17.64 21.82
C PHE A 27 0.12 19.10 21.77
N SER A 28 1.07 19.45 20.91
CA SER A 28 1.59 20.81 20.76
C SER A 28 1.56 21.26 19.29
N GLY A 29 1.18 22.51 19.05
CA GLY A 29 1.24 23.11 17.70
C GLY A 29 2.65 23.47 17.26
N LYS A 30 3.60 23.68 18.19
CA LYS A 30 4.99 24.00 17.82
C LYS A 30 5.69 22.86 17.09
N THR A 31 5.19 21.63 17.21
CA THR A 31 5.71 20.48 16.44
C THR A 31 5.31 20.55 14.97
N VAL A 32 4.25 21.28 14.63
CA VAL A 32 3.80 21.53 13.25
C VAL A 32 4.62 22.67 12.64
N ASN A 33 4.77 23.77 13.38
CA ASN A 33 5.57 24.91 12.98
C ASN A 33 6.10 25.62 14.23
N SER A 34 7.42 25.74 14.39
CA SER A 34 8.02 26.29 15.62
C SER A 34 7.71 27.76 15.89
N ASN A 35 7.22 28.49 14.88
CA ASN A 35 6.90 29.93 14.96
C ASN A 35 5.42 30.20 15.26
N VAL A 36 4.63 29.17 15.60
CA VAL A 36 3.30 29.39 16.16
C VAL A 36 3.41 29.86 17.60
N PRO A 37 2.47 30.70 18.08
CA PRO A 37 2.30 30.93 19.51
C PRO A 37 2.14 29.60 20.27
N ALA A 38 2.41 29.61 21.57
CA ALA A 38 2.15 28.45 22.40
C ALA A 38 0.69 28.02 22.23
N CYS A 39 0.51 26.79 21.78
CA CYS A 39 -0.79 26.17 21.66
C CYS A 39 -0.67 24.66 21.86
N GLY A 40 -1.60 24.09 22.60
CA GLY A 40 -1.58 22.67 22.92
C GLY A 40 -2.77 22.21 23.74
N VAL A 41 -2.92 20.88 23.78
CA VAL A 41 -4.05 20.22 24.44
C VAL A 41 -3.55 19.02 25.24
N ARG A 42 -3.97 18.93 26.50
CA ARG A 42 -3.90 17.75 27.36
C ARG A 42 -5.30 17.15 27.46
N ILE A 43 -5.43 15.94 26.93
CA ILE A 43 -6.62 15.10 27.10
C ILE A 43 -6.69 14.53 28.52
N GLU A 44 -7.88 14.59 29.12
CA GLU A 44 -8.20 13.96 30.41
C GLU A 44 -8.24 12.43 30.31
N ARG A 45 -7.93 11.73 31.40
CA ARG A 45 -7.89 10.25 31.43
C ARG A 45 -9.23 9.62 31.02
N ASP A 46 -10.33 10.17 31.50
CA ASP A 46 -11.69 9.62 31.28
C ASP A 46 -12.19 9.85 29.85
N CYS A 47 -11.48 10.65 29.06
CA CYS A 47 -11.74 10.80 27.63
C CYS A 47 -11.09 9.67 26.79
N GLY A 48 -10.67 8.56 27.39
CA GLY A 48 -10.18 7.39 26.68
C GLY A 48 -11.16 6.86 25.61
N LEU A 49 -10.63 6.20 24.58
CA LEU A 49 -11.44 5.54 23.55
C LEU A 49 -10.99 4.10 23.36
N ASP A 50 -11.92 3.15 23.46
CA ASP A 50 -11.68 1.76 23.06
C ASP A 50 -11.90 1.62 21.54
N LEU A 51 -10.81 1.72 20.78
CA LEU A 51 -10.80 1.59 19.32
C LEU A 51 -9.59 0.77 18.89
N PRO A 52 -9.65 0.06 17.75
CA PRO A 52 -8.55 -0.76 17.24
C PRO A 52 -7.40 0.07 16.62
N LEU A 53 -7.27 1.34 17.03
CA LEU A 53 -6.27 2.28 16.55
C LEU A 53 -5.34 2.67 17.70
N VAL A 54 -4.07 2.92 17.42
CA VAL A 54 -3.12 3.40 18.43
C VAL A 54 -3.06 4.92 18.39
N GLY A 55 -3.38 5.57 19.50
CA GLY A 55 -3.31 7.01 19.70
C GLY A 55 -3.35 7.35 21.19
N VAL A 56 -3.21 8.63 21.54
CA VAL A 56 -3.19 9.05 22.95
C VAL A 56 -4.46 8.60 23.68
N ARG A 57 -5.65 8.81 23.10
CA ARG A 57 -6.93 8.43 23.73
C ARG A 57 -7.08 6.91 23.92
N THR A 58 -6.58 6.10 22.99
CA THR A 58 -6.69 4.64 23.14
C THR A 58 -5.67 4.11 24.14
N LEU A 59 -4.47 4.68 24.20
CA LEU A 59 -3.52 4.41 25.27
C LEU A 59 -4.05 4.81 26.65
N LEU A 60 -4.74 5.94 26.77
CA LEU A 60 -5.37 6.35 28.03
C LEU A 60 -6.47 5.39 28.48
N ALA A 61 -7.27 4.85 27.54
CA ALA A 61 -8.27 3.82 27.84
C ALA A 61 -7.62 2.53 28.38
N ASP A 62 -6.43 2.19 27.88
CA ASP A 62 -5.61 1.06 28.36
C ASP A 62 -4.77 1.41 29.62
N GLU A 63 -5.04 2.55 30.26
CA GLU A 63 -4.30 3.06 31.43
C GLU A 63 -2.79 3.26 31.18
N VAL A 64 -2.39 3.43 29.93
CA VAL A 64 -1.00 3.69 29.55
C VAL A 64 -0.71 5.18 29.67
N PHE A 65 0.24 5.51 30.54
CA PHE A 65 0.74 6.87 30.68
C PHE A 65 1.43 7.36 29.41
N VAL A 66 0.94 8.46 28.84
CA VAL A 66 1.58 9.16 27.71
C VAL A 66 2.34 10.37 28.24
N PRO A 67 3.67 10.45 28.06
CA PRO A 67 4.47 11.57 28.57
C PRO A 67 3.99 12.92 28.05
N LEU A 68 3.84 13.88 28.95
CA LEU A 68 3.49 15.26 28.61
C LEU A 68 4.73 16.07 28.18
N ASP A 69 4.50 17.13 27.41
CA ASP A 69 5.54 18.08 26.99
C ASP A 69 5.05 19.53 27.13
N TYR A 70 5.98 20.49 27.12
CA TYR A 70 5.62 21.90 27.10
C TYR A 70 5.32 22.40 25.68
N THR A 71 4.47 23.42 25.57
CA THR A 71 4.14 24.11 24.32
C THR A 71 5.19 25.14 23.92
N GLN A 72 5.98 25.65 24.87
CA GLN A 72 7.11 26.55 24.64
C GLN A 72 8.10 26.54 25.79
N ASN A 73 9.38 26.81 25.50
CA ASN A 73 10.36 27.05 26.55
C ASN A 73 10.35 28.54 26.94
N ALA A 74 9.85 28.86 28.13
CA ALA A 74 9.86 30.21 28.68
C ALA A 74 10.82 30.27 29.88
N GLY A 75 12.04 30.76 29.67
CA GLY A 75 13.05 30.84 30.73
C GLY A 75 13.60 29.46 31.12
N LYS A 76 13.14 28.91 32.25
CA LYS A 76 13.68 27.67 32.85
C LYS A 76 12.80 26.43 32.65
N THR A 77 11.69 26.54 31.91
CA THR A 77 10.74 25.44 31.62
C THR A 77 11.45 24.16 31.19
N ALA A 78 12.36 24.23 30.22
CA ALA A 78 13.05 23.04 29.72
C ALA A 78 13.87 22.31 30.78
N THR A 79 14.49 23.03 31.73
CA THR A 79 15.26 22.44 32.83
C THR A 79 14.35 21.79 33.86
N VAL A 80 13.27 22.48 34.24
CA VAL A 80 12.28 21.98 35.21
C VAL A 80 11.61 20.69 34.68
N VAL A 81 11.15 20.71 33.43
CA VAL A 81 10.52 19.53 32.79
C VAL A 81 11.52 18.38 32.61
N LYS A 82 12.80 18.67 32.37
CA LYS A 82 13.85 17.64 32.36
C LYS A 82 13.99 16.98 33.73
N GLN A 83 14.01 17.74 34.82
CA GLN A 83 14.09 17.19 36.18
C GLN A 83 12.85 16.38 36.56
N MET A 84 11.65 16.82 36.18
CA MET A 84 10.42 16.03 36.34
C MET A 84 10.53 14.65 35.68
N ARG A 85 11.07 14.58 34.46
CA ARG A 85 11.27 13.30 33.77
C ARG A 85 12.35 12.43 34.39
N LEU A 86 13.43 13.04 34.89
CA LEU A 86 14.43 12.30 35.66
C LEU A 86 13.81 11.69 36.91
N ALA A 87 12.92 12.43 37.59
CA ALA A 87 12.17 11.94 38.73
C ALA A 87 11.24 10.76 38.36
N ASP A 88 10.48 10.90 37.28
CA ASP A 88 9.56 9.87 36.79
C ASP A 88 10.29 8.58 36.35
N ASN A 89 11.41 8.71 35.63
CA ASN A 89 12.21 7.57 35.18
C ASN A 89 13.12 6.97 36.26
N GLY A 90 13.22 7.59 37.44
CA GLY A 90 14.12 7.17 38.51
C GLY A 90 15.61 7.35 38.21
N GLU A 91 15.96 8.28 37.31
CA GLU A 91 17.35 8.50 36.87
C GLU A 91 17.97 9.76 37.50
N ILE A 92 17.77 9.94 38.80
CA ILE A 92 18.05 11.15 39.57
C ILE A 92 19.44 11.04 40.22
N PRO A 93 20.19 12.13 40.39
CA PRO A 93 21.42 12.10 41.18
C PRO A 93 21.15 11.71 42.65
N GLU A 94 22.03 10.90 43.24
CA GLU A 94 21.94 10.46 44.64
C GLU A 94 21.97 11.60 45.67
N THR A 95 22.40 12.80 45.26
CA THR A 95 22.49 13.99 46.10
C THR A 95 21.15 14.68 46.33
N VAL A 96 20.09 14.28 45.63
CA VAL A 96 18.77 14.91 45.71
C VAL A 96 17.94 14.23 46.81
N PRO A 97 17.36 14.96 47.77
CA PRO A 97 16.52 14.40 48.82
C PRO A 97 15.31 13.62 48.27
N GLU A 98 15.01 12.46 48.86
CA GLU A 98 13.90 11.58 48.43
C GLU A 98 12.52 12.24 48.59
N ASP A 99 12.33 13.06 49.62
CA ASP A 99 11.09 13.82 49.84
C ASP A 99 10.82 14.83 48.71
N GLN A 100 11.87 15.49 48.20
CA GLN A 100 11.77 16.37 47.04
C GLN A 100 11.37 15.58 45.78
N ILE A 101 11.94 14.39 45.59
CA ILE A 101 11.65 13.51 44.45
C ILE A 101 10.18 13.06 44.49
N GLN A 102 9.70 12.63 45.65
CA GLN A 102 8.30 12.21 45.84
C GLN A 102 7.34 13.38 45.62
N ALA A 103 7.69 14.59 46.08
CA ALA A 103 6.91 15.79 45.82
C ALA A 103 6.81 16.10 44.32
N ILE A 104 7.93 16.02 43.57
CA ILE A 104 7.93 16.24 42.12
C ILE A 104 7.07 15.18 41.39
N ARG A 105 7.21 13.90 41.75
CA ARG A 105 6.41 12.81 41.15
C ARG A 105 4.91 13.00 41.38
N ARG A 106 4.55 13.42 42.60
CA ARG A 106 3.16 13.71 42.95
C ARG A 106 2.60 14.84 42.09
N VAL A 107 3.35 15.92 41.92
CA VAL A 107 2.96 17.06 41.05
C VAL A 107 2.74 16.61 39.61
N VAL A 108 3.64 15.79 39.05
CA VAL A 108 3.47 15.26 37.69
C VAL A 108 2.22 14.39 37.60
N THR A 109 2.00 13.50 38.57
CA THR A 109 0.83 12.60 38.59
C THR A 109 -0.49 13.37 38.71
N GLU A 110 -0.53 14.42 39.54
CA GLU A 110 -1.72 15.27 39.68
C GLU A 110 -2.01 16.06 38.40
N ALA A 111 -0.98 16.51 37.68
CA ALA A 111 -1.17 17.22 36.42
C ALA A 111 -1.76 16.32 35.32
N THR A 112 -1.42 15.02 35.30
CA THR A 112 -1.78 14.13 34.18
C THR A 112 -3.24 13.68 34.21
N VAL A 113 -3.93 13.87 35.33
CA VAL A 113 -5.34 13.49 35.45
C VAL A 113 -6.31 14.53 34.90
N SER A 114 -5.91 15.79 34.71
CA SER A 114 -6.83 16.88 34.35
C SER A 114 -6.71 17.28 32.88
N ALA A 115 -7.82 17.70 32.26
CA ALA A 115 -7.76 18.38 30.97
C ALA A 115 -7.01 19.72 31.08
N TYR A 116 -6.33 20.11 30.01
CA TYR A 116 -5.73 21.44 29.89
C TYR A 116 -5.66 21.86 28.42
N GLU A 117 -5.87 23.14 28.15
CA GLU A 117 -5.69 23.73 26.84
C GLU A 117 -5.01 25.10 26.97
N GLU A 118 -4.22 25.44 25.96
CA GLU A 118 -3.54 26.72 25.84
C GLU A 118 -3.61 27.16 24.39
N GLY A 119 -3.92 28.44 24.14
CA GLY A 119 -3.81 29.05 22.82
C GLY A 119 -4.68 28.40 21.75
N VAL A 120 -5.87 27.90 22.14
CA VAL A 120 -6.84 27.23 21.25
C VAL A 120 -7.97 28.15 20.80
N GLU A 121 -8.05 29.38 21.32
CA GLU A 121 -9.10 30.35 21.01
C GLU A 121 -9.01 30.81 19.55
N TRP A 122 -7.80 30.85 19.00
CA TRP A 122 -7.53 31.26 17.63
C TRP A 122 -6.58 30.30 16.94
N VAL A 123 -6.94 29.83 15.74
CA VAL A 123 -6.06 28.97 14.95
C VAL A 123 -5.03 29.82 14.21
N SER A 124 -3.76 29.62 14.52
CA SER A 124 -2.67 30.27 13.78
C SER A 124 -2.69 29.88 12.30
N PRO A 125 -2.50 30.81 11.35
CA PRO A 125 -2.44 30.49 9.91
C PRO A 125 -1.25 29.60 9.52
N ARG A 126 -0.29 29.40 10.43
CA ARG A 126 0.84 28.48 10.23
C ARG A 126 0.52 27.03 10.59
N LEU A 127 -0.60 26.78 11.25
CA LEU A 127 -1.08 25.43 11.53
C LEU A 127 -1.84 24.88 10.33
N ARG A 128 -1.71 23.57 10.10
CA ARG A 128 -2.45 22.88 9.04
C ARG A 128 -3.91 22.78 9.43
N GLN A 129 -4.79 22.92 8.45
CA GLN A 129 -6.23 22.70 8.62
C GLN A 129 -6.71 21.73 7.55
N ILE A 130 -7.51 20.75 7.97
CA ILE A 130 -8.11 19.73 7.10
C ILE A 130 -9.62 19.83 7.25
N LEU A 131 -10.33 19.86 6.13
CA LEU A 131 -11.79 19.82 6.13
C LEU A 131 -12.25 18.37 6.06
N LEU A 132 -12.94 17.90 7.09
CA LEU A 132 -13.58 16.59 7.12
C LEU A 132 -15.04 16.75 6.73
N PRO A 133 -15.54 15.99 5.73
CA PRO A 133 -16.95 16.07 5.35
C PRO A 133 -17.84 15.61 6.51
N LYS A 134 -18.97 16.29 6.66
CA LYS A 134 -20.07 15.97 7.55
C LYS A 134 -21.36 15.85 6.72
N ASP A 135 -22.36 15.19 7.28
CA ASP A 135 -23.67 15.04 6.63
C ASP A 135 -24.26 16.38 6.16
N GLY A 136 -25.03 16.33 5.07
CA GLY A 136 -25.68 17.50 4.51
C GLY A 136 -24.75 18.47 3.76
N GLY A 137 -23.60 18.00 3.27
CA GLY A 137 -22.65 18.83 2.50
C GLY A 137 -21.87 19.83 3.37
N GLN A 138 -21.89 19.65 4.69
CA GLN A 138 -21.14 20.47 5.63
C GLN A 138 -19.71 19.93 5.83
N TYR A 139 -18.85 20.74 6.45
CA TYR A 139 -17.48 20.35 6.78
C TYR A 139 -17.12 20.75 8.20
N VAL A 140 -16.27 19.95 8.84
CA VAL A 140 -15.61 20.27 10.11
C VAL A 140 -14.14 20.56 9.82
N ALA A 141 -13.68 21.75 10.17
CA ALA A 141 -12.26 22.08 10.10
C ALA A 141 -11.53 21.49 11.31
N VAL A 142 -10.49 20.71 11.07
CA VAL A 142 -9.67 20.07 12.11
C VAL A 142 -8.23 20.50 11.95
N THR A 143 -7.59 20.87 13.06
CA THR A 143 -6.17 21.20 13.14
C THR A 143 -5.40 20.04 13.80
N PRO A 144 -4.73 19.19 13.03
CA PRO A 144 -3.94 18.10 13.61
C PRO A 144 -2.71 18.66 14.33
N LEU A 145 -2.54 18.25 15.58
CA LEU A 145 -1.39 18.58 16.42
C LEU A 145 -0.52 17.34 16.65
N GLY A 146 0.78 17.51 16.83
CA GLY A 146 1.70 16.41 17.05
C GLY A 146 1.86 16.08 18.53
N SER A 147 2.07 14.80 18.86
CA SER A 147 2.36 14.32 20.21
C SER A 147 3.78 13.75 20.31
N GLY A 148 4.67 14.49 20.96
CA GLY A 148 6.02 13.98 21.27
C GLY A 148 5.99 12.81 22.25
N GLY A 149 5.04 12.81 23.19
CA GLY A 149 4.81 11.72 24.15
C GLY A 149 4.50 10.39 23.49
N LEU A 150 3.57 10.40 22.53
CA LEU A 150 3.23 9.20 21.76
C LEU A 150 4.43 8.68 20.97
N SER A 151 5.20 9.58 20.34
CA SER A 151 6.44 9.20 19.64
C SER A 151 7.47 8.58 20.60
N ALA A 152 7.63 9.14 21.81
CA ALA A 152 8.56 8.61 22.82
C ALA A 152 8.20 7.18 23.23
N LEU A 153 6.92 6.91 23.50
CA LEU A 153 6.43 5.58 23.85
C LEU A 153 6.66 4.58 22.70
N LEU A 154 6.33 4.98 21.49
CA LEU A 154 6.51 4.15 20.30
C LEU A 154 7.99 3.81 20.09
N ASN A 155 8.88 4.81 20.18
CA ASN A 155 10.32 4.60 20.05
C ASN A 155 10.86 3.67 21.15
N LYS A 156 10.41 3.84 22.40
CA LYS A 156 10.79 2.94 23.51
C LYS A 156 10.37 1.49 23.24
N LYS A 157 9.14 1.28 22.75
CA LYS A 157 8.65 -0.06 22.38
C LYS A 157 9.44 -0.65 21.21
N LEU A 158 9.73 0.14 20.17
CA LEU A 158 10.53 -0.29 19.02
C LEU A 158 11.98 -0.63 19.41
N ALA A 159 12.60 0.15 20.29
CA ALA A 159 13.95 -0.10 20.78
C ALA A 159 14.05 -1.44 21.53
N ALA A 160 13.01 -1.80 22.29
CA ALA A 160 12.91 -3.07 23.00
C ALA A 160 12.60 -4.29 22.11
N MET A 161 12.23 -4.09 20.84
CA MET A 161 11.98 -5.21 19.93
C MET A 161 13.30 -5.91 19.53
N PRO A 162 13.31 -7.25 19.38
CA PRO A 162 14.46 -7.96 18.83
C PRO A 162 14.79 -7.45 17.41
N GLU A 163 16.09 -7.34 17.07
CA GLU A 163 16.55 -6.84 15.76
C GLU A 163 15.89 -7.56 14.57
N ARG A 164 15.69 -8.88 14.67
CA ARG A 164 15.03 -9.69 13.63
C ARG A 164 13.58 -9.26 13.33
N ARG A 165 12.94 -8.49 14.23
CA ARG A 165 11.58 -7.98 14.09
C ARG A 165 11.51 -6.50 13.70
N LYS A 166 12.64 -5.77 13.68
CA LYS A 166 12.69 -4.36 13.25
C LYS A 166 12.61 -4.26 11.72
N LYS A 167 11.40 -4.38 11.17
CA LYS A 167 11.12 -4.26 9.73
C LYS A 167 10.64 -2.88 9.32
N PHE A 168 10.53 -1.95 10.26
CA PHE A 168 10.00 -0.61 9.99
C PHE A 168 11.06 0.28 9.38
N ARG A 169 10.70 0.96 8.29
CA ARG A 169 11.54 2.01 7.71
C ARG A 169 11.24 3.31 8.44
N HIS A 170 12.28 4.12 8.64
CA HIS A 170 12.17 5.44 9.23
C HIS A 170 12.67 6.49 8.24
N ALA A 171 12.07 7.68 8.28
CA ALA A 171 12.67 8.89 7.70
C ALA A 171 13.42 9.65 8.78
N LEU A 172 14.26 10.62 8.36
CA LEU A 172 14.80 11.64 9.25
C LEU A 172 14.09 12.97 8.98
N LEU A 173 13.34 13.46 9.97
CA LEU A 173 12.63 14.72 9.92
C LEU A 173 13.25 15.70 10.92
N GLY A 174 13.87 16.77 10.41
CA GLY A 174 14.38 17.85 11.24
C GLY A 174 13.24 18.73 11.77
N ILE A 175 13.05 18.78 13.09
CA ILE A 175 12.09 19.67 13.75
C ILE A 175 12.84 20.61 14.71
N GLY A 176 12.49 21.90 14.68
CA GLY A 176 13.04 22.94 15.56
C GLY A 176 14.41 23.52 15.14
N GLY A 177 14.94 23.13 13.97
CA GLY A 177 16.20 23.67 13.44
C GLY A 177 17.38 23.52 14.41
N SER A 178 18.11 24.62 14.63
CA SER A 178 19.27 24.67 15.53
C SER A 178 18.92 24.68 17.02
N ASN A 179 17.69 25.06 17.40
CA ASN A 179 17.25 25.11 18.79
C ASN A 179 15.92 24.36 19.02
N PRO A 180 15.96 23.01 19.02
CA PRO A 180 14.77 22.17 19.21
C PRO A 180 14.08 22.37 20.57
N GLN A 181 14.80 22.87 21.60
CA GLN A 181 14.21 23.10 22.92
C GLN A 181 13.14 24.20 22.90
N ASN A 182 13.08 25.07 21.88
CA ASN A 182 12.02 26.05 21.78
C ASN A 182 10.66 25.44 21.37
N VAL A 183 10.68 24.21 20.83
CA VAL A 183 9.50 23.48 20.34
C VAL A 183 8.88 22.60 21.42
N GLY A 184 9.73 21.89 22.16
CA GLY A 184 9.32 20.86 23.10
C GLY A 184 10.52 20.01 23.49
N SER A 185 10.48 19.39 24.66
CA SER A 185 11.57 18.54 25.12
C SER A 185 11.52 17.12 24.53
N LEU A 186 10.39 16.69 23.97
CA LEU A 186 10.23 15.40 23.26
C LEU A 186 10.33 15.54 21.74
N VAL A 187 10.62 16.73 21.22
CA VAL A 187 10.68 16.97 19.78
C VAL A 187 11.68 16.05 19.06
N ARG A 188 12.72 15.57 19.77
CA ARG A 188 13.70 14.62 19.23
C ARG A 188 13.11 13.24 18.96
N GLU A 189 12.11 12.83 19.74
CA GLU A 189 11.40 11.57 19.55
C GLU A 189 10.60 11.55 18.25
N MET A 190 10.20 12.73 17.78
CA MET A 190 9.43 12.90 16.55
C MET A 190 10.31 12.93 15.28
N ARG A 191 11.64 12.90 15.41
CA ARG A 191 12.57 13.01 14.27
C ARG A 191 12.62 11.78 13.39
N ASN A 192 12.21 10.62 13.90
CA ASN A 192 12.30 9.34 13.20
C ASN A 192 10.92 8.73 12.94
N PRO A 193 10.02 9.40 12.19
CA PRO A 193 8.68 8.86 11.93
C PRO A 193 8.76 7.53 11.18
N LEU A 194 7.81 6.64 11.47
CA LEU A 194 7.62 5.39 10.74
C LEU A 194 7.10 5.67 9.33
N LEU A 195 7.71 5.02 8.34
CA LEU A 195 7.28 5.08 6.95
C LEU A 195 6.45 3.84 6.61
N PHE A 196 5.22 4.09 6.19
CA PHE A 196 4.34 3.08 5.62
C PHE A 196 4.23 3.35 4.13
N PHE A 197 4.50 2.34 3.32
CA PHE A 197 4.33 2.40 1.87
C PHE A 197 2.98 1.79 1.51
N ALA A 198 2.39 2.26 0.42
CA ALA A 198 1.27 1.55 -0.18
C ALA A 198 1.68 0.09 -0.45
N PRO A 199 0.74 -0.87 -0.40
CA PRO A 199 1.01 -2.24 -0.79
C PRO A 199 1.69 -2.29 -2.16
N GLY A 200 2.79 -3.03 -2.26
CA GLY A 200 3.48 -3.23 -3.53
C GLY A 200 2.65 -4.11 -4.47
N GLU A 201 2.78 -3.90 -5.77
CA GLU A 201 2.17 -4.77 -6.77
C GLU A 201 3.02 -6.03 -6.96
N ASN A 202 2.42 -7.21 -6.78
CA ASN A 202 3.02 -8.46 -7.21
C ASN A 202 2.56 -8.78 -8.65
N LEU A 203 3.48 -8.63 -9.61
CA LEU A 203 3.20 -8.85 -11.03
C LEU A 203 2.73 -10.27 -11.35
N LEU A 204 3.18 -11.28 -10.58
CA LEU A 204 2.76 -12.66 -10.75
C LEU A 204 1.30 -12.83 -10.30
N GLU A 205 0.95 -12.37 -9.11
CA GLU A 205 -0.43 -12.40 -8.58
C GLU A 205 -1.39 -11.67 -9.53
N ARG A 206 -1.01 -10.47 -9.98
CA ARG A 206 -1.81 -9.73 -10.97
C ARG A 206 -2.02 -10.53 -12.25
N ARG A 207 -0.99 -11.21 -12.75
CA ARG A 207 -1.09 -12.01 -13.98
C ARG A 207 -1.98 -13.24 -13.78
N VAL A 208 -1.81 -13.96 -12.67
CA VAL A 208 -2.60 -15.14 -12.31
C VAL A 208 -4.08 -14.77 -12.18
N LEU A 209 -4.38 -13.72 -11.40
CA LEU A 209 -5.75 -13.21 -11.25
C LEU A 209 -6.32 -12.66 -12.56
N ALA A 210 -5.50 -12.02 -13.40
CA ALA A 210 -5.95 -11.58 -14.71
C ALA A 210 -6.39 -12.75 -15.59
N ILE A 211 -5.66 -13.87 -15.60
CA ILE A 211 -6.05 -15.07 -16.36
C ILE A 211 -7.31 -15.70 -15.74
N HIS A 212 -7.38 -15.79 -14.41
CA HIS A 212 -8.55 -16.34 -13.71
C HIS A 212 -9.86 -15.62 -14.09
N TYR A 213 -9.87 -14.28 -14.08
CA TYR A 213 -11.07 -13.48 -14.36
C TYR A 213 -11.30 -13.18 -15.84
N ARG A 214 -10.23 -13.01 -16.64
CA ARG A 214 -10.31 -12.49 -18.03
C ARG A 214 -9.80 -13.47 -19.08
N GLY A 215 -9.19 -14.58 -18.68
CA GLY A 215 -8.60 -15.57 -19.58
C GLY A 215 -7.37 -15.07 -20.32
N ILE A 216 -7.19 -15.57 -21.54
CA ILE A 216 -6.04 -15.26 -22.40
C ILE A 216 -6.44 -14.49 -23.66
N SER A 217 -5.48 -13.75 -24.23
CA SER A 217 -5.67 -13.12 -25.55
C SER A 217 -5.61 -14.15 -26.68
N LEU A 218 -6.64 -14.13 -27.52
CA LEU A 218 -6.69 -14.86 -28.80
C LEU A 218 -5.92 -14.17 -29.93
N GLY A 219 -5.14 -13.12 -29.65
CA GLY A 219 -4.44 -12.34 -30.68
C GLY A 219 -3.49 -13.20 -31.53
N LEU A 220 -3.52 -13.04 -32.84
CA LEU A 220 -2.76 -13.92 -33.74
C LEU A 220 -1.23 -13.72 -33.57
N PRO A 221 -0.42 -14.80 -33.65
CA PRO A 221 1.03 -14.70 -33.59
C PRO A 221 1.58 -13.97 -34.83
N ARG A 222 1.92 -12.69 -34.66
CA ARG A 222 2.34 -11.77 -35.74
C ARG A 222 3.37 -12.38 -36.70
N ARG A 223 4.45 -12.97 -36.18
CA ARG A 223 5.51 -13.57 -37.03
C ARG A 223 4.98 -14.67 -37.96
N LEU A 224 4.08 -15.52 -37.49
CA LEU A 224 3.50 -16.60 -38.30
C LEU A 224 2.48 -16.04 -39.30
N LEU A 225 1.69 -15.05 -38.89
CA LEU A 225 0.74 -14.37 -39.77
C LEU A 225 1.45 -13.62 -40.91
N ASP A 226 2.55 -12.93 -40.61
CA ASP A 226 3.41 -12.27 -41.60
C ASP A 226 4.01 -13.30 -42.58
N GLY A 227 4.49 -14.44 -42.07
CA GLY A 227 5.02 -15.53 -42.88
C GLY A 227 3.98 -16.14 -43.82
N TYR A 228 2.78 -16.41 -43.30
CA TYR A 228 1.64 -16.87 -44.10
C TYR A 228 1.26 -15.86 -45.18
N ARG A 229 1.16 -14.57 -44.83
CA ARG A 229 0.87 -13.48 -45.78
C ARG A 229 1.92 -13.41 -46.89
N GLN A 230 3.21 -13.41 -46.58
CA GLN A 230 4.28 -13.37 -47.58
C GLN A 230 4.28 -14.61 -48.48
N TRP A 231 3.98 -15.78 -47.92
CA TRP A 231 3.82 -16.99 -48.73
C TRP A 231 2.64 -16.84 -49.70
N ARG A 232 1.48 -16.39 -49.22
CA ARG A 232 0.26 -16.22 -50.01
C ARG A 232 0.44 -15.18 -51.12
N GLU A 233 1.08 -14.05 -50.81
CA GLU A 233 1.40 -12.99 -51.78
C GLU A 233 2.24 -13.51 -52.94
N ARG A 234 3.26 -14.33 -52.66
CA ARG A 234 4.08 -14.96 -53.69
C ARG A 234 3.28 -15.92 -54.58
N GLN A 235 2.31 -16.64 -54.02
CA GLN A 235 1.44 -17.50 -54.83
C GLN A 235 0.53 -16.68 -55.73
N LEU A 236 -0.11 -15.62 -55.20
CA LEU A 236 -0.94 -14.74 -56.00
C LEU A 236 -0.15 -14.10 -57.15
N GLN A 237 1.04 -13.57 -56.89
CA GLN A 237 1.89 -12.96 -57.92
C GLN A 237 2.25 -13.95 -59.03
N ARG A 238 2.57 -15.20 -58.68
CA ARG A 238 2.92 -16.25 -59.66
C ARG A 238 1.75 -16.71 -60.51
N HIS A 239 0.52 -16.57 -60.01
CA HIS A 239 -0.69 -17.12 -60.61
C HIS A 239 -1.70 -16.03 -61.00
N GLY A 240 -1.22 -14.84 -61.41
CA GLY A 240 -2.07 -13.79 -61.98
C GLY A 240 -3.13 -13.24 -61.01
N ASN A 241 -2.78 -13.12 -59.72
CA ASN A 241 -3.66 -12.73 -58.61
C ASN A 241 -4.83 -13.69 -58.34
N VAL A 242 -4.77 -14.92 -58.84
CA VAL A 242 -5.70 -15.99 -58.49
C VAL A 242 -4.98 -17.01 -57.62
N MET A 243 -5.59 -17.39 -56.50
CA MET A 243 -5.00 -18.40 -55.63
C MET A 243 -5.18 -19.80 -56.28
N PRO A 244 -4.10 -20.52 -56.62
CA PRO A 244 -4.19 -21.87 -57.17
C PRO A 244 -4.69 -22.87 -56.11
N SER A 245 -5.46 -23.86 -56.56
CA SER A 245 -6.08 -24.89 -55.69
C SER A 245 -5.50 -26.29 -55.95
N THR A 246 -4.18 -26.40 -56.03
CA THR A 246 -3.50 -27.71 -56.10
C THR A 246 -3.47 -28.36 -54.72
N MET A 247 -3.37 -29.69 -54.69
CA MET A 247 -3.30 -30.45 -53.43
C MET A 247 -2.12 -30.00 -52.56
N ASP A 248 -0.93 -29.88 -53.15
CA ASP A 248 0.30 -29.49 -52.45
C ASP A 248 0.21 -28.08 -51.85
N LEU A 249 -0.39 -27.12 -52.56
CA LEU A 249 -0.53 -25.75 -52.06
C LEU A 249 -1.59 -25.66 -50.97
N ARG A 250 -2.68 -26.44 -51.05
CA ARG A 250 -3.66 -26.56 -49.96
C ARG A 250 -3.04 -27.19 -48.71
N GLN A 251 -2.22 -28.23 -48.86
CA GLN A 251 -1.49 -28.81 -47.74
C GLN A 251 -0.54 -27.80 -47.11
N ARG A 252 0.20 -27.03 -47.93
CA ARG A 252 1.11 -26.02 -47.43
C ARG A 252 0.39 -24.86 -46.73
N GLU A 253 -0.80 -24.49 -47.20
CA GLU A 253 -1.64 -23.52 -46.53
C GLU A 253 -2.12 -24.02 -45.17
N ALA A 254 -2.59 -25.27 -45.11
CA ALA A 254 -3.00 -25.93 -43.89
C ALA A 254 -1.86 -25.97 -42.85
N GLU A 255 -0.62 -26.19 -43.26
CA GLU A 255 0.55 -26.14 -42.37
C GLU A 255 0.73 -24.75 -41.71
N TRP A 256 0.67 -23.67 -42.50
CA TRP A 256 0.79 -22.30 -41.97
C TRP A 256 -0.32 -21.96 -40.98
N ILE A 257 -1.55 -22.31 -41.33
CA ILE A 257 -2.73 -22.10 -40.49
C ILE A 257 -2.63 -22.97 -39.22
N GLY A 258 -2.16 -24.20 -39.35
CA GLY A 258 -1.94 -25.12 -38.24
C GLY A 258 -0.86 -24.63 -37.27
N ASP A 259 0.23 -24.02 -37.76
CA ASP A 259 1.25 -23.41 -36.89
C ASP A 259 0.69 -22.25 -36.06
N ILE A 260 -0.18 -21.42 -36.67
CA ILE A 260 -0.90 -20.34 -35.99
C ILE A 260 -1.80 -20.91 -34.90
N ALA A 261 -2.64 -21.89 -35.24
CA ALA A 261 -3.57 -22.52 -34.32
C ALA A 261 -2.86 -23.22 -33.16
N ARG A 262 -1.82 -24.02 -33.42
CA ARG A 262 -0.98 -24.66 -32.40
C ARG A 262 -0.36 -23.64 -31.44
N THR A 263 0.01 -22.46 -31.94
CA THR A 263 0.57 -21.41 -31.08
C THR A 263 -0.47 -20.79 -30.16
N VAL A 264 -1.71 -20.60 -30.63
CA VAL A 264 -2.83 -20.15 -29.78
C VAL A 264 -3.18 -21.23 -28.75
N LYS A 265 -3.29 -22.50 -29.15
CA LYS A 265 -3.52 -23.66 -28.25
C LYS A 265 -2.48 -23.71 -27.12
N ARG A 266 -1.19 -23.57 -27.45
CA ARG A 266 -0.10 -23.55 -26.45
C ARG A 266 -0.19 -22.39 -25.46
N ARG A 267 -0.81 -21.26 -25.80
CA ARG A 267 -1.02 -20.17 -24.82
C ARG A 267 -2.03 -20.56 -23.76
N GLY A 268 -3.07 -21.29 -24.13
CA GLY A 268 -4.05 -21.84 -23.19
C GLY A 268 -3.41 -22.82 -22.22
N GLN A 269 -2.63 -23.76 -22.75
CA GLN A 269 -1.86 -24.74 -21.95
C GLN A 269 -0.94 -24.05 -20.93
N ARG A 270 -0.13 -23.08 -21.38
CA ARG A 270 0.76 -22.31 -20.48
C ARG A 270 0.00 -21.50 -19.43
N ALA A 271 -1.19 -21.00 -19.78
CA ALA A 271 -2.02 -20.28 -18.83
C ALA A 271 -2.56 -21.24 -17.76
N ARG A 272 -2.98 -22.44 -18.14
CA ARG A 272 -3.40 -23.49 -17.21
C ARG A 272 -2.27 -23.90 -16.27
N GLU A 273 -1.09 -24.21 -16.80
CA GLU A 273 0.09 -24.56 -16.01
C GLU A 273 0.43 -23.47 -14.98
N LEU A 274 0.28 -22.20 -15.37
CA LEU A 274 0.51 -21.06 -14.49
C LEU A 274 -0.56 -20.98 -13.38
N LEU A 275 -1.83 -21.23 -13.70
CA LEU A 275 -2.91 -21.28 -12.71
C LEU A 275 -2.72 -22.44 -11.73
N GLU A 276 -2.39 -23.63 -12.22
CA GLU A 276 -2.16 -24.83 -11.40
C GLU A 276 -1.00 -24.63 -10.42
N SER A 277 0.14 -24.11 -10.92
CA SER A 277 1.32 -23.83 -10.10
C SER A 277 1.07 -22.77 -9.02
N ASN A 278 -0.01 -22.00 -9.15
CA ASN A 278 -0.35 -20.88 -8.27
C ASN A 278 -1.78 -20.99 -7.70
N ARG A 279 -2.30 -22.22 -7.52
CA ARG A 279 -3.66 -22.45 -7.05
C ARG A 279 -3.98 -21.71 -5.73
N GLY A 280 -3.00 -21.60 -4.83
CA GLY A 280 -3.16 -20.89 -3.56
C GLY A 280 -3.39 -19.37 -3.68
N LEU A 281 -3.19 -18.77 -4.86
CA LEU A 281 -3.48 -17.36 -5.13
C LEU A 281 -4.87 -17.15 -5.74
N LEU A 282 -5.56 -18.23 -6.13
CA LEU A 282 -6.85 -18.16 -6.81
C LEU A 282 -7.99 -18.09 -5.79
N PRO A 283 -9.03 -17.30 -6.06
CA PRO A 283 -10.21 -17.19 -5.21
C PRO A 283 -11.16 -18.38 -5.46
N VAL A 284 -10.63 -19.60 -5.41
CA VAL A 284 -11.37 -20.85 -5.59
C VAL A 284 -11.06 -21.80 -4.46
N ALA A 285 -11.97 -22.73 -4.19
CA ALA A 285 -11.72 -23.78 -3.21
C ALA A 285 -10.49 -24.63 -3.64
N PRO A 286 -9.69 -25.15 -2.69
CA PRO A 286 -8.51 -25.97 -3.02
C PRO A 286 -8.82 -27.17 -3.92
N ASP A 287 -10.04 -27.69 -3.85
CA ASP A 287 -10.60 -28.83 -4.58
C ASP A 287 -11.48 -28.44 -5.77
N ALA A 288 -11.53 -27.15 -6.15
CA ALA A 288 -12.33 -26.71 -7.28
C ALA A 288 -11.88 -27.38 -8.60
N ASP A 289 -12.87 -27.82 -9.38
CA ASP A 289 -12.69 -28.45 -10.70
C ASP A 289 -12.18 -27.43 -11.75
N SER A 290 -12.69 -26.20 -11.69
CA SER A 290 -12.26 -25.09 -12.57
C SER A 290 -11.39 -24.10 -11.80
N LEU A 291 -10.30 -23.69 -12.43
CA LEU A 291 -9.38 -22.65 -12.00
C LEU A 291 -9.77 -21.27 -12.54
N LEU A 292 -10.84 -21.17 -13.33
CA LEU A 292 -11.31 -19.93 -13.96
C LEU A 292 -12.56 -19.40 -13.26
N SER A 293 -12.67 -18.08 -13.17
CA SER A 293 -13.84 -17.43 -12.58
C SER A 293 -15.10 -17.81 -13.37
N PRO A 294 -16.24 -18.07 -12.71
CA PRO A 294 -17.54 -18.17 -13.38
C PRO A 294 -17.89 -16.96 -14.25
N GLU A 295 -17.33 -15.78 -13.96
CA GLU A 295 -17.55 -14.53 -14.70
C GLU A 295 -16.89 -14.53 -16.10
N LEU A 296 -15.93 -15.41 -16.36
CA LEU A 296 -15.32 -15.57 -17.68
C LEU A 296 -16.27 -16.31 -18.61
N ASN A 297 -17.15 -15.58 -19.30
CA ASN A 297 -18.20 -16.14 -20.16
C ASN A 297 -17.72 -16.63 -21.55
N ASP A 298 -16.46 -16.42 -21.91
CA ASP A 298 -15.94 -16.75 -23.24
C ASP A 298 -15.58 -18.26 -23.34
N SER A 299 -16.50 -19.08 -23.85
CA SER A 299 -16.37 -20.54 -23.98
C SER A 299 -15.11 -20.97 -24.76
N VAL A 300 -14.76 -20.23 -25.83
CA VAL A 300 -13.57 -20.50 -26.64
C VAL A 300 -12.30 -20.33 -25.79
N VAL A 301 -12.19 -19.20 -25.08
CA VAL A 301 -11.04 -18.92 -24.20
C VAL A 301 -11.00 -19.90 -23.03
N ARG A 302 -12.14 -20.22 -22.40
CA ARG A 302 -12.22 -21.23 -21.34
C ARG A 302 -11.68 -22.58 -21.82
N GLY A 303 -12.20 -23.12 -22.93
CA GLY A 303 -11.78 -24.43 -23.44
C GLY A 303 -10.33 -24.47 -23.98
N LEU A 304 -9.70 -23.33 -24.27
CA LEU A 304 -8.25 -23.28 -24.54
C LEU A 304 -7.42 -23.54 -23.27
N ILE A 305 -7.89 -23.06 -22.12
CA ILE A 305 -7.21 -23.18 -20.83
C ILE A 305 -7.61 -24.49 -20.13
N GLU A 306 -8.89 -24.85 -20.16
CA GLU A 306 -9.51 -26.01 -19.50
C GLU A 306 -10.16 -26.94 -20.53
N PRO A 307 -9.40 -27.89 -21.14
CA PRO A 307 -9.93 -28.76 -22.18
C PRO A 307 -11.07 -29.68 -21.74
N GLU A 308 -11.17 -29.97 -20.45
CA GLU A 308 -12.19 -30.85 -19.86
C GLU A 308 -13.59 -30.21 -19.89
N GLY A 309 -13.67 -28.87 -19.90
CA GLY A 309 -14.93 -28.13 -19.98
C GLY A 309 -15.40 -27.82 -21.40
N ARG A 310 -14.82 -28.46 -22.43
CA ARG A 310 -15.18 -28.20 -23.84
C ARG A 310 -16.52 -28.83 -24.19
N GLU A 311 -17.42 -28.01 -24.72
CA GLU A 311 -18.63 -28.49 -25.37
C GLU A 311 -18.32 -29.12 -26.74
N ALA A 312 -19.26 -29.93 -27.25
CA ALA A 312 -19.08 -30.62 -28.54
C ALA A 312 -18.83 -29.66 -29.72
N THR A 313 -19.38 -28.44 -29.66
CA THR A 313 -19.23 -27.41 -30.71
C THR A 313 -17.98 -26.54 -30.53
N TRP A 314 -17.24 -26.68 -29.42
CA TRP A 314 -16.16 -25.77 -29.05
C TRP A 314 -15.08 -25.65 -30.14
N ALA A 315 -14.69 -26.78 -30.74
CA ALA A 315 -13.61 -26.81 -31.74
C ALA A 315 -14.01 -26.05 -33.02
N ASP A 316 -15.26 -26.22 -33.45
CA ASP A 316 -15.84 -25.50 -34.61
C ASP A 316 -15.95 -23.99 -34.33
N GLU A 317 -16.41 -23.61 -33.14
CA GLU A 317 -16.50 -22.20 -32.72
C GLU A 317 -15.12 -21.53 -32.65
N CYS A 318 -14.14 -22.23 -32.06
CA CYS A 318 -12.75 -21.79 -32.00
C CYS A 318 -12.16 -21.63 -33.41
N GLY A 319 -12.37 -22.63 -34.27
CA GLY A 319 -11.97 -22.62 -35.67
C GLY A 319 -12.51 -21.42 -36.43
N LYS A 320 -13.84 -21.21 -36.39
CA LYS A 320 -14.52 -20.07 -37.02
C LYS A 320 -14.01 -18.73 -36.50
N ARG A 321 -13.80 -18.59 -35.18
CA ARG A 321 -13.35 -17.33 -34.58
C ARG A 321 -11.93 -16.98 -35.00
N LEU A 322 -11.00 -17.95 -34.98
CA LEU A 322 -9.62 -17.72 -35.41
C LEU A 322 -9.53 -17.50 -36.93
N ALA A 323 -10.30 -18.23 -37.74
CA ALA A 323 -10.35 -18.02 -39.19
C ALA A 323 -10.83 -16.61 -39.55
N ARG A 324 -11.89 -16.12 -38.90
CA ARG A 324 -12.38 -14.74 -39.07
C ARG A 324 -11.34 -13.71 -38.65
N ALA A 325 -10.62 -13.95 -37.55
CA ALA A 325 -9.53 -13.06 -37.11
C ALA A 325 -8.39 -13.00 -38.14
N ILE A 326 -8.01 -14.14 -38.73
CA ILE A 326 -6.98 -14.20 -39.78
C ILE A 326 -7.44 -13.42 -41.01
N ALA A 327 -8.67 -13.66 -41.47
CA ALA A 327 -9.25 -12.96 -42.62
C ALA A 327 -9.35 -11.45 -42.39
N ALA A 328 -9.77 -11.03 -41.19
CA ALA A 328 -9.87 -9.62 -40.82
C ALA A 328 -8.50 -8.93 -40.84
N GLU A 329 -7.46 -9.55 -40.28
CA GLU A 329 -6.10 -9.01 -40.33
C GLU A 329 -5.58 -8.90 -41.77
N LEU A 330 -5.75 -9.96 -42.58
CA LEU A 330 -5.41 -9.97 -44.01
C LEU A 330 -6.09 -8.83 -44.79
N GLN A 331 -7.38 -8.61 -44.57
CA GLN A 331 -8.14 -7.56 -45.23
C GLN A 331 -7.77 -6.16 -44.73
N MET A 332 -7.82 -5.92 -43.43
CA MET A 332 -7.68 -4.56 -42.87
C MET A 332 -6.27 -4.04 -43.05
N ARG A 333 -5.27 -4.89 -42.78
CA ARG A 333 -3.87 -4.48 -42.66
C ARG A 333 -3.08 -4.62 -43.96
N TRP A 334 -3.43 -5.61 -44.78
CA TRP A 334 -2.69 -5.91 -46.02
C TRP A 334 -3.56 -5.87 -47.28
N LYS A 335 -4.83 -5.46 -47.17
CA LYS A 335 -5.76 -5.34 -48.31
C LYS A 335 -5.86 -6.62 -49.14
N MET A 336 -5.78 -7.77 -48.46
CA MET A 336 -5.76 -9.10 -49.06
C MET A 336 -6.99 -9.91 -48.61
N PRO A 337 -8.20 -9.61 -49.13
CA PRO A 337 -9.41 -10.28 -48.69
C PRO A 337 -9.39 -11.77 -49.04
N LEU A 338 -9.98 -12.58 -48.15
CA LEU A 338 -10.25 -14.00 -48.40
C LEU A 338 -11.71 -14.17 -48.83
N GLN A 339 -11.95 -15.10 -49.75
CA GLN A 339 -13.31 -15.52 -50.10
C GLN A 339 -13.94 -16.33 -48.96
N GLY A 340 -15.27 -16.32 -48.85
CA GLY A 340 -15.99 -17.02 -47.78
C GLY A 340 -15.64 -18.51 -47.66
N SER A 341 -15.56 -19.22 -48.80
CA SER A 341 -15.15 -20.63 -48.85
C SER A 341 -13.73 -20.87 -48.33
N ALA A 342 -12.81 -19.92 -48.54
CA ALA A 342 -11.45 -20.01 -48.00
C ALA A 342 -11.44 -19.81 -46.48
N VAL A 343 -12.28 -18.90 -45.95
CA VAL A 343 -12.42 -18.72 -44.50
C VAL A 343 -13.01 -19.96 -43.83
N GLU A 344 -13.99 -20.60 -44.46
CA GLU A 344 -14.56 -21.88 -43.99
C GLU A 344 -13.53 -23.02 -44.01
N GLN A 345 -12.71 -23.10 -45.05
CA GLN A 345 -11.66 -24.11 -45.14
C GLN A 345 -10.57 -23.88 -44.07
N ILE A 346 -10.18 -22.63 -43.83
CA ILE A 346 -9.27 -22.26 -42.73
C ILE A 346 -9.87 -22.66 -41.38
N ALA A 347 -11.16 -22.42 -41.17
CA ALA A 347 -11.83 -22.79 -39.93
C ALA A 347 -11.74 -24.31 -39.67
N ARG A 348 -11.93 -25.13 -40.71
CA ARG A 348 -11.80 -26.61 -40.62
C ARG A 348 -10.38 -27.04 -40.28
N TRP A 349 -9.36 -26.46 -40.92
CA TRP A 349 -7.97 -26.78 -40.59
C TRP A 349 -7.60 -26.38 -39.15
N ILE A 350 -8.15 -25.27 -38.65
CA ILE A 350 -7.95 -24.87 -37.25
C ILE A 350 -8.67 -25.83 -36.32
N GLU A 351 -9.92 -26.19 -36.63
CA GLU A 351 -10.72 -27.15 -35.87
C GLU A 351 -9.98 -28.48 -35.67
N GLU A 352 -9.42 -29.06 -36.73
CA GLU A 352 -8.62 -30.29 -36.69
C GLU A 352 -7.41 -30.20 -35.76
N VAL A 353 -6.81 -29.01 -35.64
CA VAL A 353 -5.62 -28.77 -34.81
C VAL A 353 -5.97 -28.51 -33.33
N VAL A 354 -7.12 -27.89 -33.06
CA VAL A 354 -7.51 -27.50 -31.70
C VAL A 354 -8.25 -28.59 -30.94
N ARG A 355 -8.91 -29.53 -31.65
CA ARG A 355 -9.29 -30.84 -31.10
C ARG A 355 -8.08 -31.43 -30.37
#